data_AF-A0A4S4C444-F1
#
_entry.id   AF-A0A4S4C444-F1
#
_cell.length_a   1.000
_cell.length_b   1.000
_cell.length_c   1.000
_cell.angle_alpha   90.00
_cell.angle_beta   90.00
_cell.angle_gamma   90.00
#
_symmetry.space_group_name_H-M   'P 1'
#
loop_
_entity.id
_entity.type
_entity.pdbx_description
1 polymer ?
#
loop_
_entity_poly.entity_id
_entity_poly.type
_entity_poly.pdbx_seq_one_letter_code
_entity_poly.pdbx_strand_id
1 'polypeptide(L)'
;MITKASVRKPLLMKMWEQYPKTWKFLIDLGILLKYKTLNISKLPNKIVLPSSMVLFVNSEENRGRALLISNGMTQKRLTNFWGKAVSDIKPDLIIDVGVNYGECIFSTTYPEHTKVYGIEANRHLLKFIYKSRDVHPNKSQIEIINAIASDKDDEEIPFFIDKHWSGTSSASYMPAHKMIEKESVKAITINSLVKKDDPYGTVLFKVDVEGYEAFVLKGMIDIFNHSDMTIGFIEFNSEYIEKLGTSVDEFLAFLHTYFTIYLYLENDTIINASQFNYEDLQNLFGSAYIHTDFILTTDDRVIDNLI
;
A
#
# COMPACT_ATOMS: atom_id res chain seq x y z
N MET A 1 18.58 -25.30 -11.91
CA MET A 1 17.36 -25.72 -11.19
C MET A 1 16.51 -24.47 -11.03
N ILE A 2 15.42 -24.36 -11.79
CA ILE A 2 14.52 -23.20 -11.69
C ILE A 2 13.71 -23.39 -10.40
N THR A 3 14.06 -22.64 -9.37
CA THR A 3 13.25 -22.50 -8.16
C THR A 3 11.89 -21.96 -8.60
N LYS A 4 10.86 -22.82 -8.59
CA LYS A 4 9.48 -22.40 -8.83
C LYS A 4 9.15 -21.31 -7.81
N ALA A 5 8.92 -20.08 -8.25
CA ALA A 5 8.39 -19.04 -7.40
C ALA A 5 6.93 -19.38 -7.14
N SER A 6 6.62 -20.02 -6.01
CA SER A 6 5.24 -20.21 -5.60
C SER A 6 4.61 -18.84 -5.34
N VAL A 7 3.49 -18.60 -6.03
CA VAL A 7 2.70 -17.39 -5.97
C VAL A 7 2.37 -17.06 -4.51
N ARG A 8 2.56 -15.81 -4.08
CA ARG A 8 1.84 -15.30 -2.91
C ARG A 8 0.35 -15.41 -3.23
N LYS A 9 -0.24 -16.46 -2.69
CA LYS A 9 -1.60 -16.94 -2.91
C LYS A 9 -2.60 -15.80 -3.19
N PRO A 10 -3.06 -15.63 -4.44
CA PRO A 10 -4.36 -15.02 -4.74
C PRO A 10 -5.46 -15.69 -3.92
N LEU A 11 -5.21 -16.94 -3.49
CA LEU A 11 -6.04 -17.71 -2.59
C LEU A 11 -6.34 -17.03 -1.26
N LEU A 12 -5.46 -16.26 -0.60
CA LEU A 12 -5.80 -15.74 0.74
C LEU A 12 -6.84 -14.60 0.67
N MET A 13 -6.66 -13.67 -0.27
CA MET A 13 -7.59 -12.56 -0.51
C MET A 13 -8.86 -13.04 -1.22
N LYS A 14 -8.74 -13.92 -2.24
CA LYS A 14 -9.92 -14.60 -2.82
C LYS A 14 -10.62 -15.48 -1.78
N MET A 15 -9.92 -16.13 -0.86
CA MET A 15 -10.57 -16.86 0.23
C MET A 15 -11.21 -15.92 1.25
N TRP A 16 -10.71 -14.70 1.47
CA TRP A 16 -11.38 -13.70 2.30
C TRP A 16 -12.73 -13.32 1.70
N GLU A 17 -12.75 -12.98 0.42
CA GLU A 17 -13.98 -12.62 -0.29
C GLU A 17 -14.94 -13.81 -0.42
N GLN A 18 -14.42 -15.01 -0.71
CA GLN A 18 -15.24 -16.21 -0.94
C GLN A 18 -15.66 -16.93 0.36
N TYR A 19 -14.90 -16.79 1.45
CA TYR A 19 -15.16 -17.46 2.73
C TYR A 19 -15.00 -16.53 3.95
N PRO A 20 -15.78 -15.44 4.05
CA PRO A 20 -15.66 -14.46 5.13
C PRO A 20 -15.85 -15.07 6.54
N LYS A 21 -16.65 -16.14 6.65
CA LYS A 21 -16.90 -16.83 7.92
C LYS A 21 -15.70 -17.61 8.45
N THR A 22 -14.96 -18.30 7.58
CA THR A 22 -13.79 -19.11 8.01
C THR A 22 -12.68 -18.20 8.50
N TRP A 23 -12.51 -17.06 7.84
CA TRP A 23 -11.52 -16.08 8.21
C TRP A 23 -11.86 -15.31 9.46
N LYS A 24 -13.12 -14.90 9.63
CA LYS A 24 -13.59 -14.39 10.91
C LYS A 24 -13.27 -15.37 12.04
N PHE A 25 -13.51 -16.67 11.83
CA PHE A 25 -13.16 -17.70 12.83
C PHE A 25 -11.65 -17.76 13.12
N LEU A 26 -10.78 -17.70 12.11
CA LEU A 26 -9.33 -17.67 12.32
C LEU A 26 -8.87 -16.42 13.09
N ILE A 27 -9.45 -15.26 12.79
CA ILE A 27 -9.17 -14.00 13.50
C ILE A 27 -9.69 -14.07 14.94
N ASP A 28 -10.90 -14.59 15.16
CA ASP A 28 -11.47 -14.84 16.48
C ASP A 28 -10.52 -15.75 17.29
N LEU A 29 -10.06 -16.86 16.71
CA LEU A 29 -9.10 -17.75 17.35
C LEU A 29 -7.79 -17.03 17.69
N GLY A 30 -7.23 -16.25 16.76
CA GLY A 30 -6.01 -15.47 17.00
C GLY A 30 -6.15 -14.44 18.13
N ILE A 31 -7.27 -13.72 18.16
CA ILE A 31 -7.60 -12.77 19.22
C ILE A 31 -7.77 -13.48 20.57
N LEU A 32 -8.49 -14.60 20.61
CA LEU A 32 -8.68 -15.39 21.82
C LEU A 32 -7.34 -15.94 22.34
N LEU A 33 -6.47 -16.41 21.46
CA LEU A 33 -5.15 -16.92 21.85
C LEU A 33 -4.27 -15.82 22.44
N LYS A 34 -4.27 -14.63 21.82
CA LYS A 34 -3.41 -13.51 22.21
C LYS A 34 -3.92 -12.74 23.42
N TYR A 35 -5.20 -12.37 23.44
CA TYR A 35 -5.79 -11.49 24.45
C TYR A 35 -6.67 -12.24 25.47
N LYS A 36 -6.85 -13.56 25.31
CA LYS A 36 -7.68 -14.40 26.21
C LYS A 36 -9.13 -13.94 26.32
N THR A 37 -9.63 -13.20 25.33
CA THR A 37 -11.01 -12.72 25.28
C THR A 37 -11.46 -12.46 23.85
N LEU A 38 -12.76 -12.64 23.60
CA LEU A 38 -13.45 -12.17 22.38
C LEU A 38 -14.34 -10.96 22.67
N ASN A 39 -14.37 -10.49 23.91
CA ASN A 39 -15.14 -9.31 24.26
C ASN A 39 -14.44 -8.07 23.66
N ILE A 40 -15.06 -7.50 22.63
CA ILE A 40 -14.50 -6.38 21.87
C ILE A 40 -14.17 -5.17 22.76
N SER A 41 -14.98 -4.90 23.79
CA SER A 41 -14.73 -3.81 24.75
C SER A 41 -13.45 -3.97 25.57
N LYS A 42 -12.89 -5.18 25.61
CA LYS A 42 -11.63 -5.50 26.30
C LYS A 42 -10.43 -5.58 25.35
N LEU A 43 -10.66 -5.48 24.04
CA LEU A 43 -9.56 -5.47 23.07
C LEU A 43 -8.90 -4.10 23.05
N PRO A 44 -7.56 -4.05 22.94
CA PRO A 44 -6.89 -2.77 22.76
C PRO A 44 -7.21 -2.19 21.40
N ASN A 45 -7.23 -0.87 21.32
CA ASN A 45 -7.36 -0.09 20.09
C ASN A 45 -6.02 0.58 19.69
N LYS A 46 -4.92 0.09 20.26
CA LYS A 46 -3.57 0.62 20.14
C LYS A 46 -2.57 -0.53 20.01
N ILE A 47 -1.60 -0.35 19.12
CA ILE A 47 -0.47 -1.23 18.89
C ILE A 47 0.81 -0.40 19.07
N VAL A 48 1.82 -0.98 19.71
CA VAL A 48 3.19 -0.45 19.68
C VAL A 48 3.94 -1.24 18.62
N LEU A 49 4.38 -0.56 17.56
CA LEU A 49 5.13 -1.15 16.46
C LEU A 49 6.55 -1.51 16.90
N PRO A 50 7.27 -2.40 16.18
CA PRO A 50 8.67 -2.72 16.47
C PRO A 50 9.60 -1.50 16.53
N SER A 51 9.28 -0.43 15.79
CA SER A 51 9.96 0.87 15.82
C SER A 51 9.63 1.74 17.05
N SER A 52 8.87 1.20 18.01
CA SER A 52 8.31 1.91 19.17
C SER A 52 7.27 2.99 18.83
N MET A 53 6.91 3.16 17.56
CA MET A 53 5.80 4.02 17.14
C MET A 53 4.46 3.43 17.53
N VAL A 54 3.44 4.29 17.58
CA VAL A 54 2.09 3.93 18.02
C VAL A 54 1.12 3.96 16.85
N LEU A 55 0.41 2.85 16.67
CA LEU A 55 -0.67 2.72 15.69
C LEU A 55 -2.00 2.54 16.43
N PHE A 56 -2.97 3.40 16.16
CA PHE A 56 -4.35 3.22 16.62
C PHE A 56 -5.16 2.46 15.57
N VAL A 57 -6.00 1.53 16.01
CA VAL A 57 -6.78 0.64 15.13
C VAL A 57 -8.21 0.46 15.62
N ASN A 58 -9.13 0.11 14.70
CA ASN A 58 -10.46 -0.31 15.08
C ASN A 58 -10.48 -1.80 15.47
N SER A 59 -10.68 -2.10 16.75
CA SER A 59 -10.80 -3.48 17.22
C SER A 59 -12.14 -4.14 16.85
N GLU A 60 -13.10 -3.38 16.31
CA GLU A 60 -14.43 -3.88 15.93
C GLU A 60 -14.47 -4.51 14.54
N GLU A 61 -13.52 -4.18 13.65
CA GLU A 61 -13.44 -4.70 12.28
C GLU A 61 -12.22 -5.61 12.08
N ASN A 62 -12.27 -6.48 11.07
CA ASN A 62 -11.34 -7.60 11.00
C ASN A 62 -9.92 -7.18 10.62
N ARG A 63 -9.74 -6.09 9.86
CA ARG A 63 -8.40 -5.61 9.48
C ARG A 63 -7.65 -5.09 10.71
N GLY A 64 -8.28 -4.26 11.53
CA GLY A 64 -7.71 -3.80 12.80
C GLY A 64 -7.42 -4.95 13.76
N ARG A 65 -8.27 -5.99 13.81
CA ARG A 65 -8.00 -7.21 14.59
C ARG A 65 -6.82 -8.02 14.04
N ALA A 66 -6.67 -8.11 12.73
CA ALA A 66 -5.51 -8.75 12.12
C ALA A 66 -4.21 -8.02 12.49
N LEU A 67 -4.22 -6.67 12.47
CA LEU A 67 -3.10 -5.85 12.95
C LEU A 67 -2.82 -6.09 14.44
N LEU A 68 -3.86 -6.20 15.28
CA LEU A 68 -3.70 -6.53 16.70
C LEU A 68 -3.04 -7.89 16.91
N ILE A 69 -3.32 -8.89 16.06
CA ILE A 69 -2.69 -10.21 16.14
C ILE A 69 -1.21 -10.12 15.72
N SER A 70 -0.92 -9.40 14.63
CA SER A 70 0.42 -9.32 14.02
C SER A 70 1.36 -8.28 14.64
N ASN A 71 0.93 -7.56 15.69
CA ASN A 71 1.66 -6.40 16.23
C ASN A 71 1.89 -5.31 15.17
N GLY A 72 0.91 -5.10 14.29
CA GLY A 72 0.97 -4.12 13.19
C GLY A 72 1.75 -4.58 11.96
N MET A 73 2.42 -5.73 12.02
CA MET A 73 3.31 -6.22 10.95
C MET A 73 2.60 -7.19 10.02
N THR A 74 1.71 -6.71 9.15
CA THR A 74 1.04 -7.58 8.16
C THR A 74 1.79 -7.67 6.83
N GLN A 75 2.60 -6.68 6.49
CA GLN A 75 3.36 -6.63 5.23
C GLN A 75 4.86 -6.46 5.49
N LYS A 76 5.53 -7.54 5.90
CA LYS A 76 6.94 -7.49 6.34
C LYS A 76 7.90 -6.91 5.29
N ARG A 77 7.71 -7.26 4.01
CA ARG A 77 8.55 -6.76 2.90
C ARG A 77 8.44 -5.25 2.77
N LEU A 78 7.20 -4.74 2.69
CA LEU A 78 6.92 -3.31 2.65
C LEU A 78 7.54 -2.59 3.84
N THR A 79 7.30 -3.03 5.07
CA THR A 79 7.82 -2.32 6.26
C THR A 79 9.35 -2.30 6.30
N ASN A 80 9.99 -3.41 5.93
CA ASN A 80 11.46 -3.47 5.86
C ASN A 80 12.01 -2.56 4.77
N PHE A 81 11.45 -2.64 3.56
CA PHE A 81 11.81 -1.76 2.45
C PHE A 81 11.65 -0.30 2.84
N TRP A 82 10.51 0.07 3.41
CA TRP A 82 10.17 1.45 3.77
C TRP A 82 11.15 2.04 4.79
N GLY A 83 11.36 1.34 5.91
CA GLY A 83 12.29 1.81 6.94
C GLY A 83 13.72 1.92 6.43
N LYS A 84 14.15 0.97 5.58
CA LYS A 84 15.50 0.96 4.99
C LYS A 84 15.68 2.08 3.97
N ALA A 85 14.71 2.28 3.08
CA ALA A 85 14.70 3.38 2.12
C ALA A 85 14.79 4.73 2.84
N VAL A 86 13.95 4.97 3.86
CA VAL A 86 13.99 6.22 4.64
C VAL A 86 15.37 6.45 5.26
N SER A 87 15.97 5.42 5.85
CA SER A 87 17.30 5.49 6.47
C SER A 87 18.41 5.81 5.45
N ASP A 88 18.38 5.13 4.31
CA ASP A 88 19.50 5.08 3.38
C ASP A 88 19.49 6.27 2.41
N ILE A 89 18.31 6.66 1.91
CA ILE A 89 18.19 7.74 0.91
C ILE A 89 17.75 9.08 1.50
N LYS A 90 17.21 9.10 2.73
CA LYS A 90 16.75 10.31 3.43
C LYS A 90 15.88 11.24 2.53
N PRO A 91 14.72 10.75 2.08
CA PRO A 91 13.94 11.39 1.03
C PRO A 91 13.50 12.82 1.41
N ASP A 92 13.43 13.71 0.44
CA ASP A 92 12.86 15.05 0.58
C ASP A 92 11.33 14.99 0.60
N LEU A 93 10.75 14.06 -0.17
CA LEU A 93 9.31 13.87 -0.30
C LEU A 93 8.93 12.40 -0.11
N ILE A 94 7.91 12.18 0.72
CA ILE A 94 7.31 10.87 0.94
C ILE A 94 5.83 10.91 0.58
N ILE A 95 5.38 9.91 -0.17
CA ILE A 95 3.98 9.75 -0.58
C ILE A 95 3.51 8.33 -0.22
N ASP A 96 2.53 8.21 0.68
CA ASP A 96 1.86 6.95 1.01
C ASP A 96 0.41 7.02 0.51
N VAL A 97 0.10 6.30 -0.57
CA VAL A 97 -1.26 6.19 -1.12
C VAL A 97 -1.88 4.85 -0.69
N GLY A 98 -3.09 4.94 -0.12
CA GLY A 98 -3.73 3.82 0.55
C GLY A 98 -3.14 3.60 1.93
N VAL A 99 -3.18 4.66 2.76
CA VAL A 99 -2.58 4.68 4.10
C VAL A 99 -3.13 3.55 4.99
N ASN A 100 -4.41 3.23 4.83
CA ASN A 100 -5.16 2.31 5.68
C ASN A 100 -5.10 2.72 7.17
N TYR A 101 -4.57 1.90 8.07
CA TYR A 101 -4.35 2.33 9.46
C TYR A 101 -3.08 3.16 9.65
N GLY A 102 -2.22 3.19 8.62
CA GLY A 102 -0.92 3.84 8.62
C GLY A 102 0.21 2.93 9.08
N GLU A 103 0.07 1.61 8.94
CA GLU A 103 1.13 0.64 9.27
C GLU A 103 2.44 0.90 8.52
N CYS A 104 2.40 1.56 7.36
CA CYS A 104 3.57 1.97 6.60
C CYS A 104 4.06 3.36 7.02
N ILE A 105 3.25 4.41 6.80
CA ILE A 105 3.60 5.80 7.12
C ILE A 105 3.98 6.06 8.61
N PHE A 106 3.51 5.25 9.57
CA PHE A 106 3.88 5.40 10.98
C PHE A 106 4.89 4.34 11.46
N SER A 107 5.48 3.56 10.55
CA SER A 107 6.44 2.51 10.90
C SER A 107 7.84 3.01 11.24
N THR A 108 8.18 4.26 10.91
CA THR A 108 9.52 4.82 11.09
C THR A 108 9.49 6.32 11.35
N THR A 109 10.62 6.89 11.76
CA THR A 109 10.81 8.34 11.81
C THR A 109 11.39 8.88 10.51
N TYR A 110 11.10 10.13 10.22
CA TYR A 110 11.56 10.81 9.01
C TYR A 110 12.61 11.88 9.32
N PRO A 111 13.58 12.14 8.40
CA PRO A 111 14.48 13.28 8.48
C PRO A 111 13.71 14.60 8.64
N GLU A 112 14.27 15.60 9.34
CA GLU A 112 13.57 16.86 9.65
C GLU A 112 13.11 17.64 8.41
N HIS A 113 13.84 17.53 7.29
CA HIS A 113 13.53 18.23 6.05
C HIS A 113 12.43 17.54 5.21
N THR A 114 12.12 16.27 5.50
CA THR A 114 11.20 15.47 4.70
C THR A 114 9.76 15.99 4.82
N LYS A 115 9.08 16.11 3.69
CA LYS A 115 7.62 16.33 3.63
C LYS A 115 6.92 15.00 3.41
N VAL A 116 5.85 14.73 4.16
CA VAL A 116 5.17 13.43 4.11
C VAL A 116 3.68 13.62 3.83
N TYR A 117 3.19 13.01 2.76
CA TYR A 117 1.77 12.96 2.42
C TYR A 117 1.23 11.55 2.55
N GLY A 118 0.13 11.39 3.28
CA GLY A 118 -0.68 10.18 3.32
C GLY A 118 -2.05 10.42 2.69
N ILE A 119 -2.45 9.60 1.71
CA ILE A 119 -3.74 9.70 1.03
C ILE A 119 -4.59 8.48 1.36
N GLU A 120 -5.79 8.71 1.92
CA GLU A 120 -6.74 7.67 2.29
C GLU A 120 -8.16 8.03 1.85
N ALA A 121 -8.80 7.17 1.07
CA ALA A 121 -10.17 7.40 0.60
C ALA A 121 -11.21 7.04 1.68
N ASN A 122 -10.98 5.99 2.47
CA ASN A 122 -11.91 5.51 3.49
C ASN A 122 -11.95 6.44 4.72
N ARG A 123 -12.95 7.32 4.74
CA ARG A 123 -13.16 8.27 5.84
C ARG A 123 -13.31 7.65 7.23
N HIS A 124 -13.72 6.38 7.33
CA HIS A 124 -13.88 5.71 8.64
C HIS A 124 -12.54 5.43 9.32
N LEU A 125 -11.44 5.39 8.56
CA LEU A 125 -10.08 5.17 9.07
C LEU A 125 -9.43 6.45 9.60
N LEU A 126 -9.82 7.62 9.08
CA LEU A 126 -9.19 8.90 9.40
C LEU A 126 -9.08 9.17 10.90
N LYS A 127 -10.12 8.83 11.68
CA LYS A 127 -10.10 9.01 13.15
C LYS A 127 -8.98 8.23 13.84
N PHE A 128 -8.53 7.11 13.27
CA PHE A 128 -7.44 6.31 13.79
C PHE A 128 -6.10 6.79 13.23
N ILE A 129 -6.04 7.10 11.94
CA ILE A 129 -4.85 7.66 11.28
C ILE A 129 -4.44 8.95 11.98
N TYR A 130 -5.37 9.88 12.23
CA TYR A 130 -5.07 11.13 12.93
C TYR A 130 -4.59 10.90 14.35
N LYS A 131 -5.15 9.93 15.09
CA LYS A 131 -4.65 9.57 16.43
C LYS A 131 -3.22 9.04 16.40
N SER A 132 -2.88 8.21 15.41
CA SER A 132 -1.51 7.70 15.22
C SER A 132 -0.56 8.84 14.87
N ARG A 133 -0.96 9.72 13.94
CA ARG A 133 -0.21 10.93 13.58
C ARG A 133 0.05 11.82 14.78
N ASP A 134 -0.97 12.12 15.59
CA ASP A 134 -0.88 13.13 16.66
C ASP A 134 0.12 12.75 17.77
N VAL A 135 0.40 11.45 17.93
CA VAL A 135 1.41 10.92 18.86
C VAL A 135 2.75 10.60 18.19
N HIS A 136 2.86 10.73 16.86
CA HIS A 136 4.08 10.48 16.11
C HIS A 136 5.10 11.63 16.29
N PRO A 137 6.41 11.37 16.38
CA PRO A 137 7.42 12.42 16.49
C PRO A 137 7.41 13.38 15.29
N ASN A 138 7.24 12.87 14.07
CA ASN A 138 7.19 13.68 12.85
C ASN A 138 5.79 14.25 12.52
N LYS A 139 4.89 14.39 13.50
CA LYS A 139 3.49 14.81 13.24
C LYS A 139 3.33 16.11 12.47
N SER A 140 4.28 17.05 12.59
CA SER A 140 4.27 18.32 11.87
C SER A 140 4.69 18.20 10.40
N GLN A 141 5.32 17.09 10.02
CA GLN A 141 5.74 16.80 8.64
C GLN A 141 4.72 15.96 7.88
N ILE A 142 3.77 15.33 8.59
CA ILE A 142 2.82 14.36 8.05
C ILE A 142 1.46 15.03 7.82
N GLU A 143 1.10 15.19 6.55
CA GLU A 143 -0.22 15.64 6.12
C GLU A 143 -1.05 14.44 5.65
N ILE A 144 -2.29 14.33 6.15
CA ILE A 144 -3.23 13.25 5.79
C ILE A 144 -4.39 13.86 5.03
N ILE A 145 -4.60 13.36 3.81
CA ILE A 145 -5.57 13.86 2.86
C ILE A 145 -6.64 12.80 2.63
N ASN A 146 -7.91 13.16 2.83
CA ASN A 146 -9.02 12.28 2.53
C ASN A 146 -9.48 12.48 1.08
N ALA A 147 -8.98 11.65 0.19
CA ALA A 147 -9.27 11.69 -1.24
C ALA A 147 -8.94 10.35 -1.90
N ILE A 148 -9.40 10.16 -3.13
CA ILE A 148 -8.85 9.14 -4.04
C ILE A 148 -7.68 9.77 -4.79
N ALA A 149 -6.50 9.17 -4.73
CA ALA A 149 -5.43 9.54 -5.65
C ALA A 149 -5.76 8.98 -7.06
N SER A 150 -5.64 9.81 -8.08
CA SER A 150 -6.01 9.50 -9.46
C SER A 150 -5.13 10.27 -10.45
N ASP A 151 -5.41 10.12 -11.75
CA ASP A 151 -4.77 10.87 -12.84
C ASP A 151 -5.43 12.21 -13.16
N LYS A 152 -6.49 12.57 -12.41
CA LYS A 152 -7.21 13.83 -12.55
C LYS A 152 -7.70 14.36 -11.20
N ASP A 153 -7.73 15.69 -11.11
CA ASP A 153 -8.30 16.40 -9.97
C ASP A 153 -9.81 16.62 -10.12
N ASP A 154 -10.47 16.80 -8.98
CA ASP A 154 -11.85 17.27 -8.85
C ASP A 154 -12.93 16.36 -9.46
N GLU A 155 -12.58 15.16 -9.93
CA GLU A 155 -13.55 14.13 -10.32
C GLU A 155 -14.17 13.45 -9.09
N GLU A 156 -15.46 13.14 -9.16
CA GLU A 156 -16.18 12.40 -8.14
C GLU A 156 -16.15 10.90 -8.52
N ILE A 157 -15.34 10.12 -7.80
CA ILE A 157 -15.13 8.71 -8.09
C ILE A 157 -15.94 7.84 -7.11
N PRO A 158 -16.72 6.86 -7.61
CA PRO A 158 -17.33 5.86 -6.75
C PRO A 158 -16.29 5.08 -5.95
N PHE A 159 -16.44 5.09 -4.62
CA PHE A 159 -15.62 4.32 -3.70
C PHE A 159 -16.46 3.30 -2.94
N PHE A 160 -15.96 2.07 -2.86
CA PHE A 160 -16.63 0.97 -2.19
C PHE A 160 -15.90 0.64 -0.89
N ILE A 161 -16.48 1.07 0.24
CA ILE A 161 -15.96 0.80 1.56
C ILE A 161 -16.42 -0.57 2.04
N ASP A 162 -15.45 -1.44 2.32
CA ASP A 162 -15.70 -2.69 3.01
C ASP A 162 -15.73 -2.48 4.53
N LYS A 163 -16.92 -2.66 5.12
CA LYS A 163 -17.13 -2.54 6.58
C LYS A 163 -16.66 -3.75 7.37
N HIS A 164 -16.39 -4.86 6.70
CA HIS A 164 -15.90 -6.08 7.31
C HIS A 164 -14.37 -6.07 7.42
N TRP A 165 -13.71 -5.58 6.38
CA TRP A 165 -12.26 -5.54 6.26
C TRP A 165 -11.85 -4.27 5.53
N SER A 166 -11.38 -3.26 6.25
CA SER A 166 -11.09 -1.96 5.63
C SER A 166 -10.06 -2.03 4.48
N GLY A 167 -9.16 -3.02 4.52
CA GLY A 167 -8.11 -3.20 3.51
C GLY A 167 -8.60 -3.59 2.11
N THR A 168 -9.84 -4.04 1.94
CA THR A 168 -10.41 -4.41 0.63
C THR A 168 -11.33 -3.32 0.09
N SER A 169 -11.27 -2.12 0.66
CA SER A 169 -12.00 -0.96 0.15
C SER A 169 -11.32 -0.46 -1.12
N SER A 170 -12.08 -0.27 -2.20
CA SER A 170 -11.48 0.02 -3.51
C SER A 170 -12.35 0.95 -4.35
N ALA A 171 -11.69 1.68 -5.26
CA ALA A 171 -12.33 2.41 -6.35
C ALA A 171 -12.49 1.56 -7.62
N SER A 172 -11.84 0.40 -7.69
CA SER A 172 -11.74 -0.41 -8.91
C SER A 172 -12.84 -1.46 -9.05
N TYR A 173 -13.31 -2.01 -7.93
CA TYR A 173 -14.39 -3.00 -7.92
C TYR A 173 -15.24 -2.91 -6.66
N MET A 174 -16.47 -3.41 -6.76
CA MET A 174 -17.35 -3.62 -5.61
C MET A 174 -17.16 -5.05 -5.09
N PRO A 175 -16.72 -5.26 -3.83
CA PRO A 175 -16.60 -6.60 -3.29
C PRO A 175 -17.95 -7.34 -3.30
N ALA A 176 -17.90 -8.66 -3.49
CA ALA A 176 -19.10 -9.46 -3.80
C ALA A 176 -20.07 -9.68 -2.61
N HIS A 177 -19.81 -9.11 -1.43
CA HIS A 177 -20.63 -9.30 -0.23
C HIS A 177 -21.50 -8.08 0.09
N LYS A 178 -22.46 -8.25 1.01
CA LYS A 178 -23.50 -7.23 1.31
C LYS A 178 -23.07 -6.12 2.27
N MET A 179 -21.83 -6.12 2.76
CA MET A 179 -21.35 -5.19 3.79
C MET A 179 -20.52 -4.05 3.20
N ILE A 180 -20.98 -3.54 2.06
CA ILE A 180 -20.33 -2.47 1.31
C ILE A 180 -21.13 -1.19 1.47
N GLU A 181 -20.44 -0.12 1.85
CA GLU A 181 -20.95 1.24 1.70
C GLU A 181 -20.36 1.83 0.44
N LYS A 182 -21.22 2.42 -0.38
CA LYS A 182 -20.80 3.17 -1.57
C LYS A 182 -20.85 4.64 -1.24
N GLU A 183 -19.78 5.34 -1.52
CA GLU A 183 -19.70 6.80 -1.44
C GLU A 183 -19.06 7.37 -2.69
N SER A 184 -19.23 8.68 -2.88
CA SER A 184 -18.50 9.43 -3.88
C SER A 184 -17.37 10.15 -3.15
N VAL A 185 -16.14 9.97 -3.62
CA VAL A 185 -14.96 10.58 -3.04
C VAL A 185 -14.30 11.41 -4.11
N LYS A 186 -13.92 12.64 -3.73
CA LYS A 186 -13.19 13.55 -4.60
C LYS A 186 -11.82 13.00 -4.95
N ALA A 187 -11.48 13.03 -6.22
CA ALA A 187 -10.20 12.63 -6.76
C ALA A 187 -9.20 13.80 -6.70
N ILE A 188 -7.94 13.45 -6.51
CA ILE A 188 -6.80 14.37 -6.58
C ILE A 188 -5.65 13.71 -7.34
N THR A 189 -4.87 14.51 -8.06
CA THR A 189 -3.54 14.10 -8.50
C THR A 189 -2.54 14.32 -7.39
N ILE A 190 -1.47 13.53 -7.35
CA ILE A 190 -0.38 13.80 -6.40
C ILE A 190 0.41 15.05 -6.84
N ASN A 191 0.49 15.29 -8.15
CA ASN A 191 1.09 16.51 -8.70
C ASN A 191 0.42 17.79 -8.16
N SER A 192 -0.91 17.80 -7.93
CA SER A 192 -1.60 18.99 -7.40
C SER A 192 -1.32 19.25 -5.92
N LEU A 193 -0.87 18.24 -5.16
CA LEU A 193 -0.49 18.37 -3.75
C LEU A 193 0.90 18.98 -3.58
N VAL A 194 1.80 18.70 -4.50
CA VAL A 194 3.18 19.19 -4.44
C VAL A 194 3.25 20.54 -5.15
N LYS A 195 3.90 21.53 -4.52
CA LYS A 195 4.04 22.83 -5.15
C LYS A 195 5.01 22.73 -6.32
N LYS A 196 4.67 23.38 -7.42
CA LYS A 196 5.48 23.37 -8.66
C LYS A 196 6.92 23.88 -8.47
N ASP A 197 7.15 24.69 -7.43
CA ASP A 197 8.45 25.27 -7.10
C ASP A 197 9.18 24.53 -5.96
N ASP A 198 8.57 23.51 -5.33
CA ASP A 198 9.26 22.65 -4.36
C ASP A 198 10.17 21.70 -5.15
N PRO A 199 11.50 21.69 -4.94
CA PRO A 199 12.36 20.70 -5.56
C PRO A 199 11.96 19.30 -5.07
N TYR A 200 11.59 18.41 -5.99
CA TYR A 200 11.17 17.04 -5.66
C TYR A 200 12.32 16.19 -5.11
N GLY A 201 13.58 16.57 -5.39
CA GLY A 201 14.79 15.97 -4.85
C GLY A 201 14.75 14.44 -4.89
N THR A 202 14.86 13.82 -3.72
CA THR A 202 14.66 12.38 -3.54
C THR A 202 13.24 12.06 -3.08
N VAL A 203 12.53 11.24 -3.86
CA VAL A 203 11.16 10.82 -3.59
C VAL A 203 11.09 9.35 -3.20
N LEU A 204 10.40 9.06 -2.10
CA LEU A 204 9.99 7.70 -1.71
C LEU A 204 8.46 7.59 -1.77
N PHE A 205 7.92 6.59 -2.46
CA PHE A 205 6.47 6.40 -2.52
C PHE A 205 5.99 4.98 -2.27
N LYS A 206 4.76 4.85 -1.78
CA LYS A 206 3.98 3.61 -1.76
C LYS A 206 2.66 3.83 -2.48
N VAL A 207 2.25 2.88 -3.31
CA VAL A 207 0.88 2.80 -3.82
C VAL A 207 0.32 1.39 -3.59
N ASP A 208 -0.70 1.30 -2.74
CA ASP A 208 -1.43 0.06 -2.43
C ASP A 208 -2.90 0.46 -2.30
N VAL A 209 -3.63 0.44 -3.42
CA VAL A 209 -4.99 1.00 -3.54
C VAL A 209 -5.95 0.01 -4.18
N GLU A 210 -5.64 -1.28 -4.05
CA GLU A 210 -6.51 -2.39 -4.44
C GLU A 210 -6.97 -2.26 -5.90
N GLY A 211 -6.01 -2.02 -6.81
CA GLY A 211 -6.23 -2.07 -8.26
C GLY A 211 -6.22 -0.74 -8.99
N TYR A 212 -6.24 0.40 -8.28
CA TYR A 212 -6.27 1.74 -8.89
C TYR A 212 -4.87 2.32 -9.17
N GLU A 213 -3.81 1.50 -9.07
CA GLU A 213 -2.41 1.94 -9.11
C GLU A 213 -2.05 2.67 -10.40
N ALA A 214 -2.57 2.21 -11.54
CA ALA A 214 -2.27 2.80 -12.84
C ALA A 214 -2.70 4.28 -12.92
N PHE A 215 -3.83 4.64 -12.32
CA PHE A 215 -4.33 6.02 -12.30
C PHE A 215 -3.52 6.87 -11.32
N VAL A 216 -3.21 6.34 -10.13
CA VAL A 216 -2.36 7.02 -9.15
C VAL A 216 -1.01 7.39 -9.77
N LEU A 217 -0.33 6.44 -10.41
CA LEU A 217 1.00 6.65 -10.98
C LEU A 217 0.97 7.60 -12.18
N LYS A 218 -0.10 7.60 -13.00
CA LYS A 218 -0.30 8.61 -14.04
C LYS A 218 -0.46 10.02 -13.45
N GLY A 219 -1.11 10.14 -12.29
CA GLY A 219 -1.20 11.38 -11.51
C GLY A 219 0.09 11.85 -10.84
N MET A 220 1.19 11.11 -11.02
CA MET A 220 2.52 11.37 -10.46
C MET A 220 3.60 11.62 -11.52
N ILE A 221 3.25 11.68 -12.82
CA ILE A 221 4.22 11.76 -13.91
C ILE A 221 5.19 12.96 -13.77
N ASP A 222 4.70 14.12 -13.34
CA ASP A 222 5.56 15.30 -13.17
C ASP A 222 6.61 15.06 -12.09
N ILE A 223 6.27 14.35 -11.01
CA ILE A 223 7.24 13.98 -9.98
C ILE A 223 8.34 13.11 -10.58
N PHE A 224 7.97 12.10 -11.38
CA PHE A 224 8.96 11.19 -11.98
C PHE A 224 9.91 11.90 -12.94
N ASN A 225 9.41 12.91 -13.67
CA ASN A 225 10.20 13.67 -14.63
C ASN A 225 11.11 14.75 -14.01
N HIS A 226 10.81 15.21 -12.79
CA HIS A 226 11.48 16.36 -12.18
C HIS A 226 12.20 16.05 -10.85
N SER A 227 12.15 14.80 -10.39
CA SER A 227 12.91 14.35 -9.21
C SER A 227 14.32 13.94 -9.62
N ASP A 228 15.30 14.17 -8.74
CA ASP A 228 16.67 13.66 -8.94
C ASP A 228 16.70 12.14 -8.81
N MET A 229 15.87 11.60 -7.90
CA MET A 229 15.77 10.19 -7.64
C MET A 229 14.36 9.85 -7.14
N THR A 230 13.76 8.81 -7.69
CA THR A 230 12.48 8.29 -7.21
C THR A 230 12.61 6.80 -6.95
N ILE A 231 12.12 6.36 -5.80
CA ILE A 231 11.95 4.95 -5.50
C ILE A 231 10.55 4.68 -4.93
N GLY A 232 9.94 3.59 -5.36
CA GLY A 232 8.57 3.25 -5.03
C GLY A 232 8.38 1.78 -4.68
N PHE A 233 7.34 1.51 -3.91
CA PHE A 233 6.81 0.17 -3.66
C PHE A 233 5.33 0.15 -4.04
N ILE A 234 4.94 -0.72 -4.96
CA ILE A 234 3.54 -0.83 -5.37
C ILE A 234 3.02 -2.25 -5.25
N GLU A 235 1.73 -2.37 -4.95
CA GLU A 235 1.00 -3.62 -5.15
C GLU A 235 0.70 -3.77 -6.66
N PHE A 236 1.07 -4.90 -7.24
CA PHE A 236 0.72 -5.26 -8.61
C PHE A 236 -0.28 -6.40 -8.59
N ASN A 237 -1.48 -6.14 -9.09
CA ASN A 237 -2.54 -7.15 -9.25
C ASN A 237 -3.08 -7.13 -10.68
N SER A 238 -2.64 -8.09 -11.50
CA SER A 238 -2.97 -8.11 -12.93
C SER A 238 -4.47 -8.25 -13.19
N GLU A 239 -5.20 -8.98 -12.33
CA GLU A 239 -6.65 -9.13 -12.46
C GLU A 239 -7.38 -7.80 -12.19
N TYR A 240 -6.90 -6.99 -11.26
CA TYR A 240 -7.55 -5.71 -10.96
C TYR A 240 -7.26 -4.65 -12.03
N ILE A 241 -6.05 -4.65 -12.56
CA ILE A 241 -5.66 -3.81 -13.71
C ILE A 241 -6.57 -4.12 -14.92
N GLU A 242 -6.77 -5.40 -15.24
CA GLU A 242 -7.65 -5.83 -16.34
C GLU A 242 -9.12 -5.46 -16.08
N LYS A 243 -9.61 -5.58 -14.85
CA LYS A 243 -10.99 -5.18 -14.48
C LYS A 243 -11.28 -3.71 -14.71
N LEU A 244 -10.26 -2.85 -14.62
CA LEU A 244 -10.34 -1.42 -14.96
C LEU A 244 -10.23 -1.14 -16.45
N GLY A 245 -10.17 -2.17 -17.30
CA GLY A 245 -10.06 -2.04 -18.75
C GLY A 245 -8.66 -1.60 -19.21
N THR A 246 -7.64 -1.72 -18.35
CA THR A 246 -6.24 -1.45 -18.72
C THR A 246 -5.55 -2.77 -19.07
N SER A 247 -4.82 -2.81 -20.19
CA SER A 247 -3.99 -3.97 -20.50
C SER A 247 -2.81 -4.06 -19.54
N VAL A 248 -2.50 -5.27 -19.07
CA VAL A 248 -1.35 -5.49 -18.18
C VAL A 248 -0.04 -5.08 -18.86
N ASP A 249 0.14 -5.43 -20.15
CA ASP A 249 1.33 -5.05 -20.91
C ASP A 249 1.40 -3.54 -21.16
N GLU A 250 0.26 -2.85 -21.34
CA GLU A 250 0.25 -1.38 -21.44
C GLU A 250 0.68 -0.74 -20.12
N PHE A 251 0.25 -1.28 -18.99
CA PHE A 251 0.67 -0.79 -17.69
C PHE A 251 2.16 -1.07 -17.44
N LEU A 252 2.66 -2.27 -17.77
CA LEU A 252 4.09 -2.57 -17.69
C LEU A 252 4.92 -1.65 -18.60
N ALA A 253 4.48 -1.40 -19.83
CA ALA A 253 5.15 -0.48 -20.74
C ALA A 253 5.18 0.97 -20.18
N PHE A 254 4.09 1.41 -19.54
CA PHE A 254 4.07 2.67 -18.81
C PHE A 254 5.11 2.69 -17.69
N LEU A 255 5.20 1.64 -16.86
CA LEU A 255 6.20 1.56 -15.78
C LEU A 255 7.64 1.59 -16.34
N HIS A 256 7.93 0.80 -17.38
CA HIS A 256 9.24 0.74 -18.04
C HIS A 256 9.66 2.07 -18.69
N THR A 257 8.72 2.99 -18.92
CA THR A 257 9.04 4.34 -19.42
C THR A 257 9.75 5.19 -18.36
N TYR A 258 9.46 4.96 -17.07
CA TYR A 258 9.95 5.79 -15.98
C TYR A 258 10.88 5.06 -15.01
N PHE A 259 10.80 3.74 -14.93
CA PHE A 259 11.44 2.98 -13.85
C PHE A 259 12.13 1.70 -14.34
N THR A 260 13.21 1.37 -13.65
CA THR A 260 13.68 -0.01 -13.51
C THR A 260 12.75 -0.72 -12.52
N ILE A 261 12.23 -1.90 -12.92
CA ILE A 261 11.32 -2.69 -12.10
C ILE A 261 12.10 -3.81 -11.41
N TYR A 262 11.86 -3.99 -10.12
CA TYR A 262 12.41 -5.07 -9.31
C TYR A 262 11.30 -5.85 -8.59
N LEU A 263 11.52 -7.15 -8.41
CA LEU A 263 10.56 -8.08 -7.81
C LEU A 263 11.19 -8.89 -6.69
N TYR A 264 10.41 -9.20 -5.67
CA TYR A 264 10.80 -10.20 -4.68
C TYR A 264 10.44 -11.61 -5.13
N LEU A 265 11.42 -12.51 -5.14
CA LEU A 265 11.20 -13.95 -5.16
C LEU A 265 10.74 -14.45 -3.78
N GLU A 266 10.35 -15.72 -3.71
CA GLU A 266 9.85 -16.32 -2.45
C GLU A 266 10.85 -16.31 -1.30
N ASN A 267 12.13 -16.49 -1.63
CA ASN A 267 13.23 -16.47 -0.66
C ASN A 267 13.68 -15.05 -0.29
N ASP A 268 12.84 -14.04 -0.54
CA ASP A 268 13.10 -12.62 -0.34
C ASP A 268 14.27 -12.06 -1.16
N THR A 269 14.80 -12.80 -2.14
CA THR A 269 15.78 -12.28 -3.11
C THR A 269 15.09 -11.32 -4.07
N ILE A 270 15.74 -10.20 -4.35
CA ILE A 270 15.26 -9.21 -5.32
C ILE A 270 15.88 -9.51 -6.70
N ILE A 271 15.08 -9.48 -7.76
CA ILE A 271 15.53 -9.60 -9.15
C ILE A 271 15.11 -8.38 -9.96
N ASN A 272 15.91 -8.02 -10.96
CA ASN A 272 15.55 -7.01 -11.96
C ASN A 272 14.59 -7.63 -12.99
N ALA A 273 13.46 -6.97 -13.22
CA ALA A 273 12.38 -7.38 -14.13
C ALA A 273 12.07 -6.30 -15.18
N SER A 274 13.01 -5.41 -15.48
CA SER A 274 12.82 -4.24 -16.35
C SER A 274 12.65 -4.57 -17.84
N GLN A 275 12.66 -5.85 -18.19
CA GLN A 275 12.42 -6.34 -19.55
C GLN A 275 11.26 -7.34 -19.60
N PHE A 276 10.58 -7.55 -18.48
CA PHE A 276 9.53 -8.55 -18.37
C PHE A 276 8.25 -7.96 -18.95
N ASN A 277 7.63 -8.72 -19.86
CA ASN A 277 6.24 -8.54 -20.24
C ASN A 277 5.33 -9.38 -19.32
N TYR A 278 4.02 -9.38 -19.58
CA TYR A 278 3.10 -10.15 -18.76
C TYR A 278 3.33 -11.67 -18.83
N GLU A 279 3.64 -12.21 -20.01
CA GLU A 279 3.95 -13.64 -20.19
C GLU A 279 5.20 -14.05 -19.39
N ASP A 280 6.23 -13.21 -19.34
CA ASP A 280 7.43 -13.44 -18.53
C ASP A 280 7.08 -13.53 -17.03
N LEU A 281 6.21 -12.64 -16.54
CA LEU A 281 5.72 -12.69 -15.15
C LEU A 281 4.90 -13.97 -14.91
N GLN A 282 4.01 -14.34 -15.83
CA GLN A 282 3.23 -15.58 -15.75
C GLN A 282 4.12 -16.81 -15.68
N ASN A 283 5.18 -16.85 -16.50
CA ASN A 283 6.18 -17.91 -16.50
C ASN A 283 7.00 -17.93 -15.21
N LEU A 284 7.44 -16.78 -14.71
CA LEU A 284 8.20 -16.65 -13.46
C LEU A 284 7.42 -17.20 -12.27
N PHE A 285 6.16 -16.79 -12.11
CA PHE A 285 5.32 -17.17 -10.97
C PHE A 285 4.50 -18.46 -11.21
N GLY A 286 4.49 -18.99 -12.43
CA GLY A 286 3.69 -20.16 -12.79
C GLY A 286 2.19 -19.95 -12.60
N SER A 287 1.69 -18.75 -12.88
CA SER A 287 0.28 -18.38 -12.68
C SER A 287 -0.23 -17.48 -13.80
N ALA A 288 -1.47 -17.70 -14.23
CA ALA A 288 -2.13 -16.87 -15.23
C ALA A 288 -2.46 -15.45 -14.71
N TYR A 289 -2.63 -15.31 -13.40
CA TYR A 289 -2.87 -14.02 -12.73
C TYR A 289 -1.77 -13.76 -11.71
N ILE A 290 -1.24 -12.55 -11.70
CA ILE A 290 -0.09 -12.17 -10.89
C ILE A 290 -0.54 -11.18 -9.83
N HIS A 291 -0.24 -11.52 -8.58
CA HIS A 291 -0.40 -10.66 -7.42
C HIS A 291 0.91 -10.65 -6.66
N THR A 292 1.64 -9.53 -6.72
CA THR A 292 2.96 -9.41 -6.11
C THR A 292 3.29 -7.95 -5.84
N ASP A 293 4.35 -7.74 -5.07
CA ASP A 293 4.92 -6.42 -4.81
C ASP A 293 5.97 -6.07 -5.88
N PHE A 294 5.92 -4.85 -6.42
CA PHE A 294 6.98 -4.30 -7.28
C PHE A 294 7.74 -3.21 -6.52
N ILE A 295 9.06 -3.19 -6.70
CA ILE A 295 9.89 -2.03 -6.39
C ILE A 295 10.19 -1.31 -7.70
N LEU A 296 10.00 0.00 -7.71
CA LEU A 296 10.23 0.86 -8.86
C LEU A 296 11.35 1.84 -8.51
N THR A 297 12.35 2.03 -9.38
CA THR A 297 13.40 3.02 -9.15
C THR A 297 13.81 3.73 -10.42
N THR A 298 14.16 5.01 -10.33
CA THR A 298 14.83 5.75 -11.43
C THR A 298 16.36 5.62 -11.35
N ASP A 299 16.89 5.04 -10.26
CA ASP A 299 18.32 4.85 -10.02
C ASP A 299 18.61 3.49 -9.37
N ASP A 300 19.24 2.61 -10.12
CA ASP A 300 19.55 1.24 -9.69
C ASP A 300 20.54 1.19 -8.52
N ARG A 301 21.35 2.24 -8.32
CA ARG A 301 22.34 2.31 -7.23
C ARG A 301 21.70 2.23 -5.85
N VAL A 302 20.41 2.57 -5.74
CA VAL A 302 19.66 2.51 -4.48
C VAL A 302 19.36 1.06 -4.10
N ILE A 303 19.17 0.17 -5.07
CA ILE A 303 18.73 -1.20 -4.82
C ILE A 303 19.81 -2.03 -4.13
N ASP A 304 21.08 -1.84 -4.51
CA ASP A 304 22.21 -2.52 -3.85
C ASP A 304 22.30 -2.19 -2.36
N ASN A 305 21.87 -0.99 -1.98
CA ASN A 305 21.82 -0.57 -0.58
C ASN A 305 20.58 -1.09 0.13
N LEU A 306 19.50 -1.46 -0.56
CA LEU A 306 18.22 -1.92 0.01
C LEU A 306 18.13 -3.45 0.23
N ILE A 307 19.04 -4.22 -0.37
CA ILE A 307 19.14 -5.69 -0.28
C ILE A 307 19.96 -6.12 0.94
#